data_AF-X1V041-F1
#
_entry.id   AF-X1V041-F1
#
_cell.length_a   1.000
_cell.length_b   1.000
_cell.length_c   1.000
_cell.angle_alpha   90.00
_cell.angle_beta   90.00
_cell.angle_gamma   90.00
#
_symmetry.space_group_name_H-M   'P 1'
#
loop_
_entity.id
_entity.type
_entity.pdbx_description
1 polymer ?
#
loop_
_entity_poly.entity_id
_entity_poly.type
_entity_poly.pdbx_seq_one_letter_code
_entity_poly.pdbx_strand_id
1 'polypeptide(L)'
;MLDYGKYINVADRYQYKAKPEDKEDLNHNIIISLAEAQKAKDNNGGGELSDIAMMRLAAYECQKYWRQVRRQNTISSLNTQINNGDGNSIELIETIADDKAIDLDAWLTASTWLLGCPGRLVQVANKRLNGIPLDNKDKCYLQ
;
A
#
# COMPACT_ATOMS: atom_id res chain seq x y z
N MET A 1 37.62 3.25 -1.84
CA MET A 1 37.22 4.66 -1.52
C MET A 1 36.08 5.03 -2.44
N LEU A 2 35.04 5.69 -1.93
CA LEU A 2 33.85 6.05 -2.73
C LEU A 2 34.13 7.30 -3.58
N ASP A 3 33.90 7.20 -4.88
CA ASP A 3 34.04 8.32 -5.83
C ASP A 3 32.66 8.82 -6.28
N TYR A 4 32.07 9.68 -5.45
CA TYR A 4 30.74 10.24 -5.72
C TYR A 4 30.70 11.11 -6.98
N GLY A 5 31.79 11.78 -7.34
CA GLY A 5 31.84 12.62 -8.55
C GLY A 5 31.65 11.77 -9.82
N LYS A 6 32.28 10.60 -9.85
CA LYS A 6 32.10 9.64 -10.95
C LYS A 6 30.70 9.05 -10.99
N TYR A 7 30.12 8.74 -9.83
CA TYR A 7 28.76 8.19 -9.75
C TYR A 7 27.71 9.19 -10.23
N ILE A 8 27.83 10.46 -9.84
CA ILE A 8 26.94 11.54 -10.30
C ILE A 8 27.01 11.67 -11.82
N ASN A 9 28.22 11.71 -12.40
CA ASN A 9 28.40 11.79 -13.85
C ASN A 9 27.75 10.62 -14.60
N VAL A 10 27.76 9.41 -14.02
CA VAL A 10 27.08 8.25 -14.61
C VAL A 10 25.57 8.39 -14.45
N ALA A 11 25.08 8.75 -13.26
CA ALA A 11 23.66 8.90 -12.99
C ALA A 11 23.00 9.99 -13.84
N ASP A 12 23.67 11.12 -14.03
CA ASP A 12 23.20 12.24 -14.86
C ASP A 12 22.97 11.83 -16.33
N ARG A 13 23.72 10.86 -16.83
CA ARG A 13 23.55 10.29 -18.18
C ARG A 13 22.36 9.33 -18.30
N TYR A 14 21.75 8.94 -17.19
CA TYR A 14 20.66 7.95 -17.18
C TYR A 14 19.36 8.50 -16.60
N GLN A 15 19.39 9.55 -15.77
CA GLN A 15 18.22 10.12 -15.10
C GLN A 15 17.07 10.49 -16.05
N TYR A 16 17.37 10.97 -17.26
CA TYR A 16 16.34 11.35 -18.24
C TYR A 16 15.51 10.19 -18.79
N LYS A 17 15.90 8.94 -18.47
CA LYS A 17 15.13 7.73 -18.83
C LYS A 17 13.93 7.48 -17.92
N ALA A 18 13.82 8.17 -16.78
CA ALA A 18 12.63 8.14 -15.92
C ALA A 18 11.57 9.16 -16.39
N LYS A 19 10.37 9.08 -15.81
CA LYS A 19 9.37 10.15 -15.93
C LYS A 19 9.97 11.47 -15.41
N PRO A 20 9.51 12.64 -15.91
CA PRO A 20 10.04 13.94 -15.49
C PRO A 20 10.08 14.16 -13.98
N GLU A 21 9.03 13.73 -13.27
CA GLU A 21 8.88 13.85 -11.81
C GLU A 21 9.86 12.95 -11.04
N ASP A 22 10.24 11.80 -11.60
CA ASP A 22 11.05 10.77 -10.94
C ASP A 22 12.55 10.83 -11.33
N LYS A 23 12.97 11.87 -12.06
CA LYS A 23 14.36 11.96 -12.56
C LYS A 23 15.38 11.99 -11.43
N GLU A 24 15.12 12.80 -10.40
CA GLU A 24 16.00 12.94 -9.24
C GLU A 24 16.04 11.65 -8.41
N ASP A 25 14.89 10.99 -8.24
CA ASP A 25 14.81 9.70 -7.56
C ASP A 25 15.61 8.62 -8.27
N LEU A 26 15.49 8.52 -9.61
CA LEU A 26 16.30 7.58 -10.39
C LEU A 26 17.80 7.92 -10.29
N ASN A 27 18.16 9.20 -10.34
CA ASN A 27 19.54 9.64 -10.17
C ASN A 27 20.11 9.17 -8.83
N HIS A 28 19.39 9.45 -7.75
CA HIS A 28 19.78 9.07 -6.39
C HIS A 28 19.90 7.55 -6.22
N ASN A 29 18.93 6.80 -6.75
CA ASN A 29 18.96 5.33 -6.72
C ASN A 29 20.20 4.76 -7.43
N ILE A 30 20.56 5.32 -8.59
CA ILE A 30 21.79 4.92 -9.30
C ILE A 30 23.02 5.21 -8.44
N ILE A 31 23.13 6.40 -7.84
CA ILE A 31 24.27 6.77 -6.98
C ILE A 31 24.39 5.82 -5.78
N ILE A 32 23.28 5.52 -5.09
CA ILE A 32 23.26 4.58 -3.96
C ILE A 32 23.72 3.20 -4.42
N SER A 33 23.15 2.68 -5.51
CA SER A 33 23.48 1.33 -6.00
C SER A 33 24.98 1.21 -6.35
N LEU A 34 25.57 2.25 -6.94
CA LEU A 34 26.99 2.30 -7.27
C LEU A 34 27.87 2.31 -6.03
N ALA A 35 27.49 3.08 -5.01
CA ALA A 35 28.19 3.14 -3.74
C ALA A 35 28.13 1.79 -2.99
N GLU A 36 26.98 1.13 -2.99
CA GLU A 36 26.80 -0.20 -2.42
C GLU A 36 27.62 -1.26 -3.16
N ALA A 37 27.62 -1.22 -4.50
CA ALA A 37 28.41 -2.12 -5.32
C ALA A 37 29.92 -1.94 -5.07
N GLN A 38 30.39 -0.69 -4.92
CA GLN A 38 31.79 -0.41 -4.57
C GLN A 38 32.13 -0.95 -3.19
N LYS A 39 31.28 -0.74 -2.17
CA LYS A 39 31.49 -1.30 -0.83
C LYS A 39 31.55 -2.83 -0.85
N ALA A 40 30.66 -3.48 -1.59
CA ALA A 40 30.66 -4.94 -1.74
C ALA A 40 31.95 -5.44 -2.40
N LYS A 41 32.47 -4.71 -3.39
CA LYS A 41 33.74 -5.02 -4.04
C LYS A 41 34.95 -4.77 -3.12
N ASP A 42 34.94 -3.70 -2.34
CA ASP A 42 35.96 -3.39 -1.34
C ASP A 42 36.11 -4.54 -0.32
N ASN A 43 35.00 -5.20 0.04
CA ASN A 43 35.01 -6.38 0.91
C ASN A 43 35.54 -7.67 0.23
N ASN A 44 35.51 -7.76 -1.10
CA ASN A 44 35.78 -8.98 -1.88
C ASN A 44 37.10 -8.91 -2.69
N GLY A 45 38.09 -8.17 -2.20
CA GLY A 45 39.41 -8.04 -2.85
C GLY A 45 39.73 -6.65 -3.39
N GLY A 46 38.84 -5.69 -3.23
CA GLY A 46 39.14 -4.28 -3.48
C GLY A 46 39.16 -3.85 -4.95
N GLY A 47 39.63 -2.62 -5.15
CA GLY A 47 39.77 -1.99 -6.46
C GLY A 47 38.50 -1.25 -6.92
N GLU A 48 38.68 -0.31 -7.83
CA GLU A 48 37.61 0.56 -8.31
C GLU A 48 36.63 -0.17 -9.24
N LEU A 49 35.35 0.22 -9.19
CA LEU A 49 34.37 -0.24 -10.16
C LEU A 49 34.77 0.21 -11.57
N SER A 50 34.78 -0.72 -12.51
CA SER A 50 34.99 -0.40 -13.92
C SER A 50 33.83 0.43 -14.45
N ASP A 51 34.11 1.37 -15.36
CA ASP A 51 33.10 2.21 -16.01
C ASP A 51 31.98 1.39 -16.66
N ILE A 52 32.32 0.26 -17.28
CA ILE A 52 31.33 -0.65 -17.89
C ILE A 52 30.42 -1.25 -16.82
N ALA A 53 30.95 -1.62 -15.66
CA ALA A 53 30.15 -2.15 -14.56
C ALA A 53 29.20 -1.08 -14.01
N MET A 54 29.67 0.17 -13.87
CA MET A 54 28.82 1.29 -13.44
C MET A 54 27.69 1.56 -14.43
N MET A 55 28.00 1.58 -15.73
CA MET A 55 26.97 1.77 -16.77
C MET A 55 25.94 0.63 -16.78
N ARG A 56 26.37 -0.62 -16.57
CA ARG A 56 25.46 -1.77 -16.46
C ARG A 56 24.54 -1.66 -15.26
N LEU A 57 25.08 -1.25 -14.11
CA LEU A 57 24.28 -1.06 -12.90
C LEU A 57 23.25 0.07 -13.08
N ALA A 58 23.68 1.20 -13.65
CA ALA A 58 22.77 2.30 -13.99
C ALA A 58 21.66 1.86 -14.95
N ALA A 59 22.00 1.10 -15.99
CA ALA A 59 21.00 0.55 -16.92
C ALA A 59 20.04 -0.42 -16.24
N TYR A 60 20.52 -1.23 -15.29
CA TYR A 60 19.69 -2.13 -14.49
C TYR A 60 18.70 -1.37 -13.61
N GLU A 61 19.15 -0.32 -12.90
CA GLU A 61 18.26 0.51 -12.08
C GLU A 61 17.18 1.19 -12.94
N CYS A 62 17.51 1.66 -14.15
CA CYS A 62 16.48 2.15 -15.09
C CYS A 62 15.45 1.08 -15.45
N GLN A 63 15.87 -0.16 -15.70
CA GLN A 63 14.94 -1.26 -16.02
C GLN A 63 14.08 -1.61 -14.82
N LYS A 64 14.65 -1.62 -13.61
CA LYS A 64 13.95 -1.87 -12.35
C LYS A 64 12.90 -0.80 -12.09
N TYR A 65 13.23 0.48 -12.31
CA TYR A 65 12.28 1.59 -12.27
C TYR A 65 11.08 1.35 -13.21
N TRP A 66 11.33 1.11 -14.50
CA TRP A 66 10.23 0.90 -15.46
C TRP A 66 9.42 -0.36 -15.16
N ARG A 67 10.05 -1.41 -14.64
CA ARG A 67 9.35 -2.62 -14.19
C ARG A 67 8.45 -2.33 -13.00
N GLN A 68 8.87 -1.50 -12.05
CA GLN A 68 8.05 -1.09 -10.92
C GLN A 68 6.86 -0.23 -11.39
N VAL A 69 7.11 0.79 -12.20
CA VAL A 69 6.07 1.67 -12.74
C VAL A 69 5.01 0.89 -13.51
N ARG A 70 5.41 -0.08 -14.34
CA ARG A 70 4.46 -0.91 -15.12
C ARG A 70 3.71 -1.95 -14.30
N ARG A 71 4.22 -2.31 -13.12
CA ARG A 71 3.55 -3.24 -12.19
C ARG A 71 2.58 -2.53 -11.26
N GLN A 72 2.69 -1.21 -11.10
CA GLN A 72 1.72 -0.45 -10.34
C GLN A 72 0.38 -0.47 -11.08
N ASN A 73 -0.69 -0.79 -10.36
CA ASN A 73 -2.03 -0.71 -10.89
C ASN A 73 -2.34 0.74 -11.30
N THR A 74 -3.17 0.91 -12.31
CA THR A 74 -3.69 2.22 -12.69
C THR A 74 -4.55 2.75 -11.54
N ILE A 75 -3.98 3.66 -10.76
CA ILE A 75 -4.71 4.38 -9.72
C ILE A 75 -5.34 5.60 -10.40
N SER A 76 -6.67 5.58 -10.55
CA SER A 76 -7.43 6.76 -10.97
C SER A 76 -7.66 7.66 -9.76
N SER A 77 -7.69 8.97 -9.99
CA SER A 77 -8.02 9.92 -8.92
C SER A 77 -9.50 9.81 -8.55
N LEU A 78 -9.81 9.88 -7.26
CA LEU A 78 -11.19 9.91 -6.77
C LEU A 78 -11.92 11.21 -7.16
N ASN A 79 -11.17 12.29 -7.39
CA ASN A 79 -11.69 13.57 -7.86
C ASN A 79 -11.84 13.61 -9.40
N THR A 80 -11.67 12.48 -10.09
CA THR A 80 -11.88 12.42 -11.54
C THR A 80 -13.35 12.61 -11.86
N GLN A 81 -13.66 13.61 -12.68
CA GLN A 81 -15.01 13.89 -13.15
C GLN A 81 -15.47 12.85 -14.19
N ILE A 82 -16.66 12.29 -13.98
CA ILE A 82 -17.31 11.30 -14.83
C ILE A 82 -18.72 11.77 -15.22
N ASN A 83 -19.18 11.34 -16.39
CA ASN A 83 -20.51 11.70 -16.90
C ASN A 83 -21.56 10.80 -16.23
N ASN A 84 -22.58 11.42 -15.63
CA ASN A 84 -23.67 10.71 -14.95
C ASN A 84 -24.77 10.18 -15.89
N GLY A 85 -24.68 10.44 -17.20
CA GLY A 85 -25.69 10.07 -18.20
C GLY A 85 -26.80 11.11 -18.40
N ASP A 86 -26.97 12.04 -17.46
CA ASP A 86 -27.98 13.12 -17.48
C ASP A 86 -27.40 14.47 -17.93
N GLY A 87 -26.18 14.47 -18.47
CA GLY A 87 -25.50 15.67 -18.97
C GLY A 87 -24.77 16.48 -17.91
N ASN A 88 -24.72 16.01 -16.65
CA ASN A 88 -23.96 16.64 -15.57
C ASN A 88 -22.71 15.81 -15.22
N SER A 89 -21.70 16.51 -14.70
CA SER A 89 -20.46 15.89 -14.20
C SER A 89 -20.61 15.55 -12.72
N ILE A 90 -20.29 14.32 -12.34
CA ILE A 90 -20.14 13.88 -10.93
C ILE A 90 -18.72 13.39 -10.69
N GLU A 91 -18.27 13.35 -9.44
CA GLU A 91 -16.92 12.84 -9.13
C GLU A 91 -16.93 11.32 -8.96
N LEU A 92 -15.81 10.66 -9.29
CA LEU A 92 -15.68 9.21 -9.15
C LEU A 92 -15.96 8.75 -7.71
N ILE A 93 -15.53 9.52 -6.71
CA ILE A 93 -15.76 9.24 -5.29
C ILE A 93 -17.24 9.10 -4.93
N GLU A 94 -18.12 9.85 -5.59
CA GLU A 94 -19.56 9.86 -5.29
C GLU A 94 -20.28 8.62 -5.84
N THR A 95 -19.64 7.91 -6.77
CA THR A 95 -20.20 6.69 -7.40
C THR A 95 -19.74 5.39 -6.76
N ILE A 96 -18.71 5.43 -5.92
CA ILE A 96 -18.19 4.24 -5.25
C ILE A 96 -19.05 3.98 -4.01
N ALA A 97 -19.66 2.79 -3.96
CA ALA A 97 -20.37 2.34 -2.77
C ALA A 97 -19.39 2.08 -1.62
N ASP A 98 -19.77 2.45 -0.40
CA ASP A 98 -19.03 2.04 0.80
C ASP A 98 -19.47 0.62 1.18
N ASP A 99 -18.67 -0.38 0.81
CA ASP A 99 -18.90 -1.79 1.15
C ASP A 99 -18.92 -2.06 2.67
N LYS A 100 -18.57 -1.07 3.50
CA LYS A 100 -18.68 -1.11 4.97
C LYS A 100 -19.79 -0.22 5.52
N ALA A 101 -20.66 0.31 4.67
CA ALA A 101 -21.82 1.07 5.13
C ALA A 101 -22.63 0.23 6.13
N ILE A 102 -23.05 0.86 7.22
CA ILE A 102 -23.90 0.21 8.22
C ILE A 102 -25.23 -0.10 7.54
N ASP A 103 -25.60 -1.38 7.52
CA ASP A 103 -26.95 -1.79 7.14
C ASP A 103 -27.93 -1.29 8.22
N LEU A 104 -28.59 -0.18 7.91
CA LEU A 104 -29.52 0.49 8.82
C LEU A 104 -30.71 -0.41 9.18
N ASP A 105 -31.18 -1.23 8.24
CA ASP A 105 -32.32 -2.13 8.46
C ASP A 105 -31.92 -3.30 9.35
N ALA A 106 -30.74 -3.89 9.10
CA ALA A 106 -30.18 -4.90 9.97
C ALA A 106 -29.92 -4.34 11.38
N TRP A 107 -29.41 -3.10 11.48
CA TRP A 107 -29.14 -2.45 12.77
C TRP A 107 -30.43 -2.13 13.54
N LEU A 108 -31.45 -1.61 12.87
CA LEU A 108 -32.77 -1.35 13.45
C LEU A 108 -33.43 -2.65 13.90
N THR A 109 -33.35 -3.70 13.08
CA THR A 109 -33.90 -5.02 13.39
C THR A 109 -33.20 -5.63 14.60
N ALA A 110 -31.86 -5.55 14.65
CA ALA A 110 -31.08 -6.01 15.80
C ALA A 110 -31.43 -5.24 17.08
N SER A 111 -31.60 -3.92 16.98
CA SER A 111 -31.99 -3.07 18.12
C SER A 111 -33.42 -3.39 18.60
N THR A 112 -34.36 -3.59 17.68
CA THR A 112 -35.73 -3.97 17.98
C THR A 112 -35.79 -5.35 18.65
N TRP A 113 -35.03 -6.31 18.12
CA TRP A 113 -34.89 -7.63 18.72
C TRP A 113 -34.31 -7.54 20.14
N LEU A 114 -33.27 -6.73 20.35
CA LEU A 114 -32.64 -6.56 21.66
C LEU A 114 -33.58 -5.93 22.69
N LEU A 115 -34.39 -4.93 22.29
CA LEU A 115 -35.39 -4.31 23.14
C LEU A 115 -36.51 -5.28 23.55
N GLY A 116 -36.93 -6.16 22.64
CA GLY A 116 -37.90 -7.22 22.92
C GLY A 116 -37.31 -8.43 23.65
N CYS A 117 -35.98 -8.53 23.75
CA CYS A 117 -35.30 -9.70 24.28
C CYS A 117 -35.37 -9.73 25.82
N PRO A 118 -35.69 -10.88 26.43
CA PRO A 118 -35.59 -11.06 27.87
C PRO A 118 -34.19 -10.70 28.41
N GLY A 119 -34.11 -9.80 29.40
CA GLY A 119 -32.83 -9.32 29.93
C GLY A 119 -31.88 -10.42 30.45
N ARG A 120 -32.43 -11.57 30.90
CA ARG A 120 -31.63 -12.77 31.26
C ARG A 120 -30.84 -13.32 30.08
N LEU A 121 -31.44 -13.40 28.89
CA LEU A 121 -30.76 -13.87 27.68
C LEU A 121 -29.64 -12.91 27.26
N VAL A 122 -29.87 -11.60 27.39
CA VAL A 122 -28.85 -10.57 27.13
C VAL A 122 -27.67 -10.71 28.10
N GLN A 123 -27.92 -10.95 29.39
CA GLN A 123 -26.87 -11.21 30.37
C GLN A 123 -26.06 -12.48 30.05
N VAL A 124 -26.74 -13.55 29.64
CA VAL A 124 -26.11 -14.80 29.20
C VAL A 124 -25.24 -14.59 27.96
N ALA A 125 -25.72 -13.82 26.98
CA ALA A 125 -24.96 -13.47 25.79
C ALA A 125 -23.71 -12.63 26.13
N ASN A 126 -23.83 -11.65 27.02
CA ASN A 126 -22.69 -10.84 27.50
C ASN A 126 -21.65 -11.69 28.24
N LYS A 127 -22.06 -12.67 29.06
CA LYS A 127 -21.14 -13.62 29.70
C LYS A 127 -20.36 -14.42 28.65
N ARG A 128 -21.03 -14.92 27.61
CA ARG A 128 -20.38 -15.62 26.49
C ARG A 128 -19.40 -14.73 25.72
N LEU A 129 -19.79 -13.51 25.38
CA LEU A 129 -18.94 -12.54 24.68
C LEU A 129 -17.65 -12.26 25.46
N ASN A 130 -17.76 -12.09 26.78
CA ASN A 130 -16.64 -11.80 27.68
C ASN A 130 -15.85 -13.05 28.11
N GLY A 131 -16.20 -14.25 27.62
CA GLY A 131 -15.53 -15.50 27.97
C GLY A 131 -15.78 -16.00 29.41
N ILE A 132 -16.82 -15.51 30.08
CA ILE A 132 -17.19 -15.93 31.44
C ILE A 132 -17.95 -17.26 31.37
N PRO A 133 -17.58 -18.29 32.17
CA PRO A 133 -18.28 -19.58 32.17
C PRO A 133 -19.74 -19.44 32.63
N LEU A 134 -20.66 -20.10 31.94
CA LEU A 134 -22.09 -20.08 32.26
C LEU A 134 -22.42 -20.99 33.45
N ASP A 135 -23.24 -20.49 34.37
CA ASP A 135 -23.80 -21.28 35.46
C ASP A 135 -24.84 -22.29 34.93
N ASN A 136 -25.16 -23.32 35.72
CA ASN A 136 -26.17 -24.31 35.36
C ASN A 136 -27.54 -23.67 35.07
N LYS A 137 -27.91 -22.61 35.82
CA LYS A 137 -29.14 -21.85 35.56
C LYS A 137 -29.09 -21.07 34.24
N ASP A 138 -27.94 -20.55 33.87
CA ASP A 138 -27.75 -19.81 32.61
C ASP A 138 -27.84 -20.76 31.40
N LYS A 139 -27.35 -22.00 31.52
CA LYS A 139 -27.43 -23.03 30.47
C LYS A 139 -28.86 -23.47 30.18
N CYS A 140 -29.75 -23.50 31.18
CA CYS A 140 -31.16 -23.84 30.98
C CYS A 140 -31.90 -22.87 30.03
N TYR A 141 -31.39 -21.65 29.83
CA TYR A 141 -31.97 -20.69 28.87
C TYR A 141 -31.51 -20.91 27.42
N LEU A 142 -30.58 -21.85 27.19
CA LEU A 142 -30.01 -22.17 25.86
C LEU A 142 -30.39 -23.58 25.38
N GLN A 143 -31.21 -24.31 26.14
CA GLN A 143 -31.81 -25.60 25.76
C GLN A 143 -33.21 -25.37 25.17
#